data_AF-A0A9D5VZS2-F1
#
_entry.id   AF-A0A9D5VZS2-F1
#
_cell.length_a   1.000
_cell.length_b   1.000
_cell.length_c   1.000
_cell.angle_alpha   90.00
_cell.angle_beta   90.00
_cell.angle_gamma   90.00
#
_symmetry.space_group_name_H-M   'P 1'
#
loop_
_entity.id
_entity.type
_entity.pdbx_description
1 polymer ?
#
loop_
_entity_poly.entity_id
_entity_poly.type
_entity_poly.pdbx_seq_one_letter_code
_entity_poly.pdbx_strand_id
1 'polypeptide(L)'
;MTLANLMSSKLSEMARGVLVVDENLKGIEPFLIKRNIRVVIPESGMKDQKIKETILPHRIFITNNAKDFIDDIISYEYGIISTDNLKSKDPENLAKLISDVIIKYSLWSVHQFVITLKNDGNHEF
;
A
#
# COMPACT_ATOMS: atom_id res chain seq x y z
N MET A 1 -30.18 -0.97 14.56
CA MET A 1 -28.91 -0.61 13.90
C MET A 1 -27.97 -0.12 14.99
N THR A 2 -26.95 -0.89 15.34
CA THR A 2 -26.05 -0.61 16.48
C THR A 2 -25.02 0.48 16.12
N LEU A 3 -24.53 1.22 17.12
CA LEU A 3 -23.50 2.27 16.94
C LEU A 3 -22.26 1.79 16.17
N ALA A 4 -21.91 0.50 16.32
CA ALA A 4 -20.84 -0.16 15.59
C ALA A 4 -21.06 -0.18 14.06
N ASN A 5 -22.30 -0.38 13.61
CA ASN A 5 -22.63 -0.39 12.18
C ASN A 5 -22.56 1.02 11.57
N LEU A 6 -22.87 2.05 12.35
CA LEU A 6 -22.81 3.46 11.91
C LEU A 6 -21.35 3.98 11.83
N MET A 7 -20.49 3.53 12.75
CA MET A 7 -19.05 3.81 12.71
C MET A 7 -18.37 3.09 11.53
N SER A 8 -18.74 1.83 11.28
CA SER A 8 -18.21 1.05 10.16
C SER A 8 -18.68 1.57 8.80
N SER A 9 -19.89 2.13 8.69
CA SER A 9 -20.37 2.74 7.44
C SER A 9 -19.68 4.08 7.14
N LYS A 10 -19.42 4.91 8.16
CA LYS A 10 -18.67 6.18 8.00
C LYS A 10 -17.20 5.99 7.60
N LEU A 11 -16.52 4.97 8.14
CA LEU A 11 -15.18 4.59 7.71
C LEU A 11 -15.15 4.09 6.26
N SER A 12 -16.25 3.51 5.80
CA SER A 12 -16.37 2.99 4.43
C SER A 12 -16.55 4.13 3.41
N GLU A 13 -17.36 5.15 3.71
CA GLU A 13 -17.71 6.24 2.79
C GLU A 13 -16.58 7.26 2.54
N MET A 14 -15.50 7.25 3.34
CA MET A 14 -14.40 8.21 3.21
C MET A 14 -13.05 7.59 2.84
N ALA A 15 -12.95 6.27 2.67
CA ALA A 15 -11.67 5.61 2.44
C ALA A 15 -11.00 6.16 1.17
N ARG A 16 -9.77 6.68 1.30
CA ARG A 16 -9.03 7.31 0.19
C ARG A 16 -8.66 6.33 -0.92
N GLY A 17 -8.65 5.03 -0.62
CA GLY A 17 -8.36 3.93 -1.53
C GLY A 17 -8.00 2.67 -0.74
N VAL A 18 -7.63 1.60 -1.44
CA VAL A 18 -7.19 0.33 -0.86
C VAL A 18 -5.71 0.13 -1.18
N LEU A 19 -4.89 -0.06 -0.14
CA LEU A 19 -3.51 -0.51 -0.25
C LEU A 19 -3.43 -2.01 0.01
N VAL A 20 -2.56 -2.68 -0.73
CA VAL A 20 -2.09 -4.01 -0.40
C VAL A 20 -0.74 -3.85 0.28
N VAL A 21 -0.56 -4.44 1.46
CA VAL A 21 0.67 -4.34 2.24
C VAL A 21 1.26 -5.73 2.39
N ASP A 22 2.52 -5.87 2.02
CA ASP A 22 3.31 -7.09 2.20
C ASP A 22 3.28 -7.56 3.67
N GLU A 23 3.30 -8.88 3.89
CA GLU A 23 3.24 -9.49 5.22
C GLU A 23 4.37 -9.01 6.14
N ASN A 24 5.53 -8.71 5.56
CA ASN A 24 6.69 -8.24 6.31
C ASN A 24 6.58 -6.76 6.72
N LEU A 25 5.62 -6.03 6.17
CA LEU A 25 5.29 -4.65 6.52
C LEU A 25 3.99 -4.52 7.31
N LYS A 26 3.35 -5.64 7.72
CA LYS A 26 2.05 -5.63 8.43
C LYS A 26 1.95 -4.66 9.61
N GLY A 27 3.07 -4.36 10.27
CA GLY A 27 3.13 -3.40 11.39
C GLY A 27 2.65 -1.98 11.05
N ILE A 28 2.63 -1.59 9.77
CA ILE A 28 2.18 -0.25 9.34
C ILE A 28 0.65 -0.12 9.27
N GLU A 29 -0.08 -1.23 9.23
CA GLU A 29 -1.53 -1.28 9.07
C GLU A 29 -2.30 -0.34 10.02
N PRO A 30 -2.11 -0.38 11.36
CA PRO A 30 -2.87 0.48 12.27
C PRO A 30 -2.63 1.97 12.01
N PHE A 31 -1.46 2.34 11.49
CA PHE A 31 -1.11 3.72 11.17
C PHE A 31 -1.69 4.18 9.83
N LEU A 32 -1.80 3.28 8.85
CA LEU A 32 -2.52 3.54 7.59
C LEU A 32 -4.04 3.68 7.82
N ILE A 33 -4.63 2.83 8.67
CA ILE A 33 -6.05 2.90 9.03
C ILE A 33 -6.37 4.23 9.74
N LYS A 34 -5.52 4.68 10.67
CA LYS A 34 -5.64 6.01 11.29
C LYS A 34 -5.61 7.17 10.29
N ARG A 35 -5.02 6.95 9.11
CA ARG A 35 -4.98 7.90 7.97
C ARG A 35 -6.13 7.71 6.99
N ASN A 36 -7.15 6.92 7.36
CA ASN A 36 -8.35 6.64 6.57
C ASN A 36 -8.03 5.95 5.23
N ILE A 37 -7.07 5.03 5.27
CA ILE A 37 -6.66 4.17 4.16
C ILE A 37 -7.06 2.73 4.51
N ARG A 38 -7.74 2.03 3.60
CA ARG A 38 -8.03 0.61 3.76
C ARG A 38 -6.79 -0.20 3.42
N VAL A 39 -6.54 -1.24 4.20
CA VAL A 39 -5.38 -2.11 4.04
C VAL A 39 -5.85 -3.53 3.81
N VAL A 40 -5.23 -4.21 2.85
CA VAL A 40 -5.34 -5.65 2.63
C VAL A 40 -3.94 -6.23 2.80
N ILE A 41 -3.82 -7.26 3.64
CA ILE A 41 -2.56 -7.97 3.85
C ILE A 41 -2.75 -9.37 3.30
N PRO A 42 -1.91 -9.83 2.35
CA PRO A 42 -1.94 -11.22 1.89
C PRO A 42 -1.80 -12.20 3.06
N GLU A 43 -2.40 -13.38 2.93
CA GLU A 43 -2.22 -14.45 3.92
C GLU A 43 -0.74 -14.82 4.00
N SER A 44 -0.27 -15.14 5.21
CA SER A 44 1.14 -15.45 5.41
C SER A 44 1.54 -16.71 4.64
N GLY A 45 2.68 -16.64 3.94
CA GLY A 45 3.15 -17.71 3.05
C GLY A 45 2.36 -17.87 1.74
N MET A 46 1.46 -16.92 1.40
CA MET A 46 0.85 -16.89 0.08
C MET A 46 1.94 -16.68 -0.99
N LYS A 47 1.91 -17.50 -2.05
CA LYS A 47 2.89 -17.38 -3.15
C LYS A 47 2.71 -16.07 -3.91
N ASP A 48 3.81 -15.42 -4.27
CA ASP A 48 3.83 -14.15 -5.02
C ASP A 48 2.93 -14.18 -6.26
N GLN A 49 2.99 -15.27 -7.04
CA GLN A 49 2.13 -15.42 -8.22
C GLN A 49 0.64 -15.31 -7.88
N LYS A 50 0.21 -15.93 -6.78
CA LYS A 50 -1.18 -15.88 -6.33
C LYS A 50 -1.53 -14.47 -5.83
N ILE A 51 -0.61 -13.78 -5.16
CA ILE A 51 -0.79 -12.39 -4.72
C ILE A 51 -1.02 -11.50 -5.95
N LYS A 52 -0.16 -11.61 -6.97
CA LYS A 52 -0.23 -10.86 -8.24
C LYS A 52 -1.57 -11.06 -8.96
N GLU A 53 -2.02 -12.30 -9.08
CA GLU A 53 -3.22 -12.63 -9.84
C GLU A 53 -4.53 -12.27 -9.12
N THR A 54 -4.56 -12.35 -7.78
CA THR A 54 -5.83 -12.31 -7.03
C THR A 54 -6.01 -11.06 -6.17
N ILE A 55 -4.92 -10.44 -5.72
CA ILE A 55 -4.98 -9.35 -4.73
C ILE A 55 -4.56 -8.02 -5.36
N LEU A 56 -3.47 -8.02 -6.14
CA LEU A 56 -2.88 -6.78 -6.66
C LEU A 56 -3.67 -6.04 -7.75
N PRO A 57 -4.49 -6.68 -8.62
CA PRO A 57 -5.03 -5.98 -9.77
C PRO A 57 -5.73 -4.66 -9.44
N HIS A 58 -5.34 -3.59 -10.14
CA HIS A 58 -5.82 -2.22 -9.96
C HIS A 58 -5.61 -1.61 -8.56
N ARG A 59 -4.65 -2.11 -7.78
CA ARG A 59 -4.32 -1.59 -6.44
C ARG A 59 -2.89 -1.09 -6.37
N ILE A 60 -2.56 -0.47 -5.23
CA ILE A 60 -1.20 -0.06 -4.91
C ILE A 60 -0.63 -1.08 -3.91
N PHE A 61 0.49 -1.69 -4.25
CA PHE A 61 1.22 -2.63 -3.43
C PHE A 61 2.38 -1.97 -2.71
N ILE A 62 2.44 -2.13 -1.39
CA ILE A 62 3.54 -1.65 -0.54
C ILE A 62 4.40 -2.85 -0.18
N THR A 63 5.67 -2.83 -0.57
CA THR A 63 6.57 -3.98 -0.41
C THR A 63 8.01 -3.55 -0.15
N ASN A 64 8.84 -4.47 0.36
CA ASN A 64 10.29 -4.31 0.50
C ASN A 64 11.11 -5.22 -0.44
N ASN A 65 10.44 -5.92 -1.37
CA ASN A 65 11.04 -6.76 -2.40
C ASN A 65 10.42 -6.46 -3.77
N ALA A 66 10.37 -5.17 -4.14
CA ALA A 66 9.70 -4.72 -5.35
C ALA A 66 10.18 -5.42 -6.63
N LYS A 67 11.47 -5.79 -6.69
CA LYS A 67 12.06 -6.54 -7.82
C LYS A 67 11.30 -7.82 -8.19
N ASP A 68 10.65 -8.48 -7.22
CA ASP A 68 9.94 -9.74 -7.46
C ASP A 68 8.57 -9.51 -8.13
N PHE A 69 8.16 -8.24 -8.26
CA PHE A 69 6.83 -7.82 -8.73
C PHE A 69 6.88 -6.82 -9.90
N ILE A 70 8.01 -6.16 -10.19
CA ILE A 70 8.04 -5.07 -11.17
C ILE A 70 7.65 -5.52 -12.59
N ASP A 71 8.09 -6.69 -13.03
CA ASP A 71 7.89 -7.16 -14.40
C ASP A 71 6.41 -7.42 -14.74
N ASP A 72 5.57 -7.61 -13.72
CA ASP A 72 4.16 -7.96 -13.89
C ASP A 72 3.20 -6.76 -13.70
N ILE A 73 3.74 -5.57 -13.43
CA ILE A 73 2.96 -4.33 -13.22
C ILE A 73 2.03 -4.04 -14.40
N ILE A 74 2.54 -4.19 -15.63
CA ILE A 74 1.77 -3.91 -16.84
C ILE A 74 0.67 -4.96 -17.00
N SER A 75 1.02 -6.24 -16.83
CA SER A 75 0.12 -7.38 -17.02
C SER A 75 -1.07 -7.40 -16.05
N TYR A 76 -0.85 -6.99 -14.79
CA TYR A 76 -1.90 -6.99 -13.75
C TYR A 76 -2.33 -5.59 -13.32
N GLU A 77 -1.84 -4.53 -13.98
CA GLU A 77 -2.27 -3.14 -13.80
C GLU A 77 -2.24 -2.60 -12.37
N TYR A 78 -1.19 -2.90 -11.60
CA TYR A 78 -1.03 -2.38 -10.23
C TYR A 78 0.09 -1.34 -10.13
N GLY A 79 0.09 -0.56 -9.04
CA GLY A 79 1.20 0.32 -8.68
C GLY A 79 2.05 -0.28 -7.56
N ILE A 80 3.34 0.05 -7.51
CA ILE A 80 4.23 -0.32 -6.41
C ILE A 80 4.71 0.94 -5.69
N ILE A 81 4.67 0.91 -4.36
CA ILE A 81 5.49 1.78 -3.51
C ILE A 81 6.53 0.89 -2.82
N SER A 82 7.77 0.96 -3.30
CA SER A 82 8.92 0.22 -2.79
C SER A 82 9.50 0.89 -1.55
N THR A 83 9.80 0.07 -0.55
CA THR A 83 10.48 0.45 0.69
C THR A 83 11.89 -0.15 0.80
N ASP A 84 12.38 -0.74 -0.29
CA ASP A 84 13.63 -1.52 -0.36
C ASP A 84 14.84 -0.69 0.14
N ASN A 85 14.86 0.61 -0.16
CA ASN A 85 15.96 1.53 0.15
C ASN A 85 15.84 2.27 1.50
N LEU A 86 14.79 1.99 2.28
CA LEU A 86 14.61 2.59 3.60
C LEU A 86 15.42 1.84 4.67
N LYS A 87 16.32 2.57 5.34
CA LYS A 87 17.12 2.10 6.47
C LYS A 87 16.27 1.91 7.73
N SER A 88 15.38 2.86 7.99
CA SER A 88 14.41 2.78 9.10
C SER A 88 13.03 2.52 8.53
N LYS A 89 12.36 1.51 9.07
CA LYS A 89 10.97 1.14 8.74
C LYS A 89 10.11 1.27 9.98
N ASP A 90 10.34 2.32 10.76
CA ASP A 90 9.46 2.69 11.85
C ASP A 90 8.02 2.78 11.31
N PRO A 91 7.06 2.01 11.87
CA PRO A 91 5.76 1.85 11.24
C PRO A 91 4.95 3.14 11.07
N GLU A 92 5.03 4.05 12.05
CA GLU A 92 4.28 5.30 12.03
C GLU A 92 4.84 6.26 10.99
N ASN A 93 6.16 6.43 10.96
CA ASN A 93 6.83 7.27 9.99
C ASN A 93 6.69 6.72 8.56
N LEU A 94 6.78 5.40 8.38
CA LEU A 94 6.59 4.77 7.08
C LEU A 94 5.15 4.98 6.56
N ALA A 95 4.14 4.76 7.39
CA ALA A 95 2.75 5.03 7.03
C ALA A 95 2.50 6.51 6.67
N LYS A 96 3.19 7.44 7.35
CA LYS A 96 3.17 8.86 7.00
C LYS A 96 3.75 9.10 5.60
N LEU A 97 4.95 8.59 5.32
CA LEU A 97 5.62 8.76 4.02
C LEU A 97 4.78 8.21 2.86
N ILE A 98 4.23 7.00 3.03
CA ILE A 98 3.34 6.38 2.04
C ILE A 98 2.12 7.28 1.77
N SER A 99 1.46 7.75 2.83
CA SER A 99 0.31 8.65 2.70
C SER A 99 0.67 9.95 1.99
N ASP A 100 1.82 10.55 2.31
CA ASP A 100 2.26 11.81 1.72
C ASP A 100 2.53 11.66 0.21
N VAL A 101 3.19 10.56 -0.18
CA VAL A 101 3.48 10.24 -1.60
C VAL A 101 2.19 9.98 -2.39
N ILE A 102 1.25 9.23 -1.84
CA ILE A 102 -0.05 8.98 -2.46
C ILE A 102 -0.79 10.28 -2.76
N ILE A 103 -0.79 11.21 -1.81
CA ILE A 103 -1.45 12.52 -1.97
C ILE A 103 -0.69 13.38 -2.97
N LYS A 104 0.64 13.50 -2.82
CA LYS A 104 1.49 14.34 -3.65
C LYS A 104 1.36 14.00 -5.14
N TYR A 105 1.26 12.72 -5.46
CA TYR A 105 1.18 12.24 -6.84
C TYR A 105 -0.22 11.82 -7.28
N SER A 106 -1.23 11.99 -6.42
CA SER A 106 -2.61 11.55 -6.70
C SER A 106 -2.69 10.10 -7.19
N LEU A 107 -1.93 9.20 -6.54
CA LEU A 107 -1.69 7.83 -7.02
C LEU A 107 -2.95 6.98 -7.15
N TRP A 108 -4.05 7.37 -6.51
CA TRP A 108 -5.35 6.70 -6.68
C TRP A 108 -5.89 6.80 -8.10
N SER A 109 -5.46 7.81 -8.86
CA SER A 109 -5.84 8.04 -10.25
C SER A 109 -4.78 7.58 -11.25
N VAL A 110 -3.67 7.00 -10.77
CA VAL A 110 -2.55 6.55 -11.59
C VAL A 110 -2.51 5.02 -11.53
N HIS A 111 -2.41 4.40 -12.69
CA HIS A 111 -2.20 2.96 -12.82
C HIS A 111 -0.75 2.71 -13.27
N GLN A 112 -0.23 1.51 -13.00
CA GLN A 112 1.05 1.04 -13.53
C GLN A 112 2.23 1.97 -13.23
N PHE A 113 2.68 1.99 -11.98
CA PHE A 113 3.80 2.84 -11.55
C PHE A 113 4.69 2.12 -10.55
N VAL A 114 5.92 2.62 -10.39
CA VAL A 114 6.82 2.25 -9.30
C VAL A 114 7.29 3.53 -8.65
N ILE A 115 7.15 3.63 -7.33
CA ILE A 115 7.76 4.69 -6.54
C ILE A 115 8.68 4.07 -5.51
N THR A 116 9.93 4.51 -5.50
CA THR A 116 10.91 4.06 -4.50
C THR A 116 11.10 5.12 -3.43
N LEU A 117 10.78 4.78 -2.18
CA LEU A 117 10.97 5.68 -1.03
C LEU A 117 12.43 5.77 -0.61
N LYS A 118 12.91 6.99 -0.32
CA LYS A 118 14.27 7.26 0.16
C LYS A 118 14.28 7.77 1.60
N ASN A 119 15.44 7.63 2.25
CA ASN A 119 15.64 7.93 3.68
C ASN A 119 15.51 9.43 4.04
N ASP A 120 15.69 10.30 3.07
CA ASP A 120 15.56 11.77 3.19
C ASP A 120 14.11 12.24 3.00
N GLY A 121 13.16 11.31 2.83
CA GLY A 121 11.77 11.63 2.49
C GLY A 121 11.55 11.93 1.01
N ASN A 122 12.61 11.90 0.18
CA ASN A 122 12.49 11.96 -1.27
C ASN A 122 12.03 10.61 -1.84
N HIS A 123 11.76 10.62 -3.15
CA HIS A 123 11.33 9.44 -3.90
C HIS A 123 11.79 9.56 -5.35
N GLU A 124 11.95 8.40 -5.98
CA GLU A 124 12.15 8.27 -7.43
C GLU A 124 10.91 7.62 -8.04
N PHE A 125 10.50 8.15 -9.20
CA PHE A 125 9.44 7.64 -10.06
C PHE A 125 10.10 6.89 -11.23
#